data_AF-H2BCC9-F1
#
_entry.id   AF-H2BCC9-F1
#
_cell.length_a   1.000
_cell.length_b   1.000
_cell.length_c   1.000
_cell.angle_alpha   90.00
_cell.angle_beta   90.00
_cell.angle_gamma   90.00
#
_symmetry.space_group_name_H-M   'P 1'
#
loop_
_entity.id
_entity.type
_entity.pdbx_description
1 polymer ?
#
loop_
_entity_poly.entity_id
_entity_poly.type
_entity_poly.pdbx_seq_one_letter_code
_entity_poly.pdbx_strand_id
1 'polypeptide(L)' 'MTKKSFISVISHEEKEENRGSVEFQVVRFSNKIGRLTSHLELHKKDYSSQRGLRKILGKRQRLLAYLLKK' A
#
# COMPACT_ATOMS: atom_id res chain seq x y z
N MET A 1 11.34 -14.33 13.64
CA MET A 1 11.11 -13.05 12.93
C MET A 1 11.02 -13.28 11.42
N THR A 2 9.94 -13.90 10.95
CA THR A 2 9.67 -14.15 9.52
C THR A 2 8.54 -13.24 9.06
N LYS A 3 8.82 -11.94 8.89
CA LYS A 3 7.84 -10.96 8.34
C LYS A 3 7.50 -11.19 6.86
N LYS A 4 8.08 -12.21 6.21
CA LYS A 4 7.96 -12.47 4.76
C LYS A 4 6.71 -13.28 4.37
N SER A 5 6.02 -13.94 5.30
CA SER A 5 4.94 -14.88 4.98
C SER A 5 3.53 -14.28 4.87
N PHE A 6 3.28 -13.07 5.37
CA PHE A 6 1.93 -12.48 5.34
C PHE A 6 1.58 -11.80 4.01
N ILE A 7 2.57 -11.43 3.19
CA ILE A 7 2.37 -10.60 1.99
C ILE A 7 2.15 -11.46 0.73
N SER A 8 2.55 -12.74 0.75
CA SER A 8 2.35 -13.66 -0.38
C SER A 8 0.97 -14.33 -0.43
N VAL A 9 0.09 -14.07 0.55
CA VAL A 9 -1.19 -14.78 0.75
C VAL A 9 -2.38 -13.85 0.58
N ILE A 10 -2.39 -13.07 -0.51
CA ILE A 10 -3.66 -12.63 -1.10
C ILE A 10 -3.64 -13.11 -2.54
N SER A 11 -3.62 -14.44 -2.65
CA SER A 11 -4.12 -15.19 -3.80
C SER A 11 -5.47 -14.60 -4.20
N HIS A 12 -5.68 -14.51 -5.51
CA HIS A 12 -6.74 -13.75 -6.18
C HIS A 12 -8.19 -14.23 -5.91
N GLU A 13 -8.45 -14.94 -4.82
CA GLU A 13 -9.71 -15.69 -4.62
C GLU A 13 -10.42 -15.44 -3.29
N GLU A 14 -9.79 -14.87 -2.25
CA GLU A 14 -10.51 -14.62 -0.98
C GLU A 14 -11.20 -13.26 -0.92
N LYS A 15 -12.35 -13.26 -1.62
CA LYS A 15 -13.60 -12.57 -1.31
C LYS A 15 -13.63 -11.06 -1.55
N GLU A 16 -14.55 -10.68 -2.43
CA GLU A 16 -15.06 -9.31 -2.57
C GLU A 16 -15.46 -8.67 -1.21
N GLU A 17 -15.80 -9.47 -0.20
CA GLU A 17 -16.08 -9.02 1.18
C GLU A 17 -14.88 -8.35 1.88
N ASN A 18 -13.64 -8.74 1.56
CA ASN A 18 -12.46 -8.25 2.28
C ASN A 18 -11.90 -6.94 1.72
N ARG A 19 -12.51 -6.35 0.67
CA ARG A 19 -12.06 -5.07 0.08
C ARG A 19 -12.02 -3.93 1.10
N GLY A 20 -12.87 -3.99 2.13
CA GLY A 20 -12.93 -3.00 3.21
C GLY A 20 -11.91 -3.19 4.32
N SER A 21 -11.25 -4.36 4.41
CA SER A 21 -10.35 -4.66 5.53
C SER A 21 -9.12 -3.75 5.52
N VAL A 22 -8.62 -3.41 6.72
CA VAL A 22 -7.46 -2.54 6.87
C VAL A 22 -6.21 -3.20 6.25
N GLU A 23 -6.09 -4.52 6.37
CA GLU A 23 -5.01 -5.33 5.79
C GLU A 23 -5.01 -5.27 4.26
N PHE A 24 -6.18 -5.47 3.64
CA PHE A 24 -6.33 -5.37 2.19
C PHE A 24 -5.97 -3.96 1.68
N GLN A 25 -6.41 -2.92 2.38
CA GLN A 25 -6.07 -1.54 2.04
C GLN A 25 -4.57 -1.27 2.13
N VAL A 26 -3.88 -1.80 3.14
CA VAL A 26 -2.43 -1.68 3.30
C VAL A 26 -1.68 -2.38 2.15
N VAL A 27 -2.10 -3.59 1.76
CA VAL A 27 -1.51 -4.31 0.61
C VAL A 27 -1.74 -3.54 -0.69
N ARG A 28 -2.96 -3.06 -0.94
CA ARG A 28 -3.29 -2.26 -2.12
C ARG A 28 -2.46 -0.97 -2.20
N PHE A 29 -2.29 -0.26 -1.08
CA PHE A 29 -1.44 0.93 -1.05
C PHE A 29 0.03 0.59 -1.27
N SER A 30 0.52 -0.52 -0.74
CA SER A 30 1.90 -0.97 -0.94
C SER A 30 2.19 -1.26 -2.42
N ASN A 31 1.29 -1.98 -3.09
CA ASN A 31 1.38 -2.24 -4.54
C ASN A 31 1.35 -0.94 -5.37
N LYS A 32 0.47 0.01 -5.00
CA LYS A 32 0.39 1.31 -5.69
C LYS A 32 1.64 2.17 -5.48
N ILE A 33 2.21 2.15 -4.27
CA ILE A 33 3.48 2.84 -3.96
C ILE A 33 4.59 2.27 -4.83
N GLY A 34 4.75 0.94 -4.90
CA GLY A 34 5.78 0.31 -5.73
C GLY A 34 5.71 0.75 -7.20
N ARG A 35 4.52 0.71 -7.81
CA ARG A 35 4.31 1.14 -9.20
C ARG A 35 4.62 2.63 -9.41
N LEU A 36 4.17 3.50 -8.50
CA LEU A 36 4.42 4.94 -8.59
C LEU A 36 5.89 5.31 -8.38
N THR A 37 6.60 4.58 -7.51
CA THR A 37 8.03 4.79 -7.30
C THR A 37 8.79 4.52 -8.60
N SER A 38 8.55 3.39 -9.28
CA SER A 38 9.19 3.10 -10.58
C SER A 38 8.82 4.12 -11.66
N HIS A 39 7.57 4.61 -11.69
CA HIS A 39 7.18 5.70 -12.60
C HIS A 39 7.98 6.99 -12.36
N LEU A 40 8.17 7.37 -11.10
CA LEU A 40 8.89 8.59 -10.72
C LEU A 40 10.41 8.50 -10.94
N GLU A 41 10.98 7.29 -10.96
CA GLU A 41 12.38 7.09 -11.33
C GLU A 41 12.64 7.52 -12.78
N LEU A 42 11.71 7.21 -13.69
CA LEU A 42 11.73 7.64 -15.08
C LEU A 42 11.31 9.11 -15.24
N HIS A 43 10.29 9.54 -14.50
CA HIS A 43 9.69 10.87 -14.60
C HIS A 43 9.97 11.75 -13.38
N LYS A 44 11.25 12.10 -13.16
CA LYS A 44 11.71 12.84 -11.98
C LYS A 44 11.06 14.22 -11.78
N LYS A 45 10.56 14.85 -12.84
CA LYS A 45 9.92 16.18 -12.81
C LYS A 45 8.40 16.13 -12.58
N ASP A 46 7.81 14.94 -12.40
CA ASP A 46 6.38 14.80 -12.13
C ASP A 46 6.05 15.05 -10.64
N TYR A 47 5.99 16.34 -10.27
CA TYR A 47 5.69 16.78 -8.91
C TYR A 47 4.24 16.49 -8.49
N SER A 48 3.31 16.42 -9.45
CA SER A 48 1.91 16.10 -9.22
C SER A 48 1.74 14.68 -8.71
N SER A 49 2.37 13.71 -9.38
CA SER A 49 2.40 12.32 -8.96
C SER A 49 3.17 12.12 -7.66
N GLN A 50 4.28 12.85 -7.45
CA GLN A 50 5.03 12.81 -6.19
C GLN A 50 4.18 13.28 -5.00
N ARG A 51 3.37 14.34 -5.17
CA ARG A 51 2.42 14.80 -4.14
C ARG A 51 1.35 13.74 -3.88
N GLY A 52 0.84 13.08 -4.91
CA GLY A 52 -0.09 11.94 -4.79
C GLY A 52 0.52 10.77 -4.00
N LEU A 53 1.77 10.43 -4.29
CA LEU A 53 2.52 9.39 -3.59
C LEU A 53 2.66 9.68 -2.09
N ARG A 54 3.03 10.92 -1.72
CA ARG A 54 3.12 11.33 -0.30
C ARG A 54 1.78 11.17 0.44
N LYS A 55 0.66 11.53 -0.20
CA LYS A 55 -0.68 11.33 0.37
C LYS A 55 -1.00 9.86 0.62
N ILE A 56 -0.65 8.98 -0.32
CA ILE A 56 -0.86 7.53 -0.19
C ILE A 56 0.00 6.95 0.94
N LEU A 57 1.26 7.39 1.04
CA LEU A 57 2.17 6.97 2.10
C LEU A 57 1.63 7.33 3.49
N GLY A 58 1.14 8.57 3.68
CA GLY A 58 0.53 9.01 4.94
C GLY A 58 -0.78 8.28 5.28
N LYS A 59 -1.59 7.91 4.28
CA LYS A 59 -2.77 7.04 4.50
C LYS A 59 -2.36 5.65 5.00
N ARG A 60 -1.39 5.01 4.35
CA ARG A 60 -0.87 3.69 4.76
C ARG A 60 -0.27 3.72 6.17
N GLN A 61 0.48 4.77 6.51
CA GLN A 61 1.06 4.93 7.84
C GLN A 61 -0.02 5.00 8.93
N ARG A 62 -1.11 5.75 8.70
CA ARG A 62 -2.24 5.83 9.64
C ARG A 62 -2.94 4.49 9.82
N LEU A 63 -3.14 3.73 8.74
CA LEU A 63 -3.73 2.39 8.83
C LEU A 63 -2.85 1.41 9.61
N LEU A 64 -1.53 1.46 9.41
CA LEU A 64 -0.60 0.66 10.20
C LEU A 64 -0.60 1.07 11.67
N ALA A 65 -0.62 2.37 11.97
CA ALA A 65 -0.73 2.86 13.35
C ALA A 65 -2.03 2.40 14.02
N TYR A 66 -3.14 2.36 13.28
CA TYR A 66 -4.40 1.81 13.76
C TYR A 66 -4.29 0.32 14.10
N LEU A 67 -3.70 -0.49 13.21
CA LEU A 67 -3.47 -1.91 13.45
C LEU A 67 -2.54 -2.19 14.64
N LEU A 68 -1.57 -1.30 14.89
CA LEU A 68 -0.64 -1.42 16.03
C LEU A 68 -1.27 -1.02 17.37
N LYS A 69 -2.30 -0.15 17.35
CA LYS A 69 -3.01 0.29 18.55
C LYS A 69 -4.15 -0.67 18.95
N LYS A 70 -4.66 -1.43 17.98
CA LYS A 70 -5.64 -2.50 18.19
C LYS A 70 -4.97 -3.70 18.85
#